data_AF-A0A1U7J2C7-F1
#
_entry.id   AF-A0A1U7J2C7-F1
#
_cell.length_a   1.000
_cell.length_b   1.000
_cell.length_c   1.000
_cell.angle_alpha   90.00
_cell.angle_beta   90.00
_cell.angle_gamma   90.00
#
_symmetry.space_group_name_H-M   'P 1'
#
loop_
_entity.id
_entity.type
_entity.pdbx_description
1 polymer ?
#
loop_
_entity_poly.entity_id
_entity_poly.type
_entity_poly.pdbx_seq_one_letter_code
_entity_poly.pdbx_strand_id
1 'polypeptide(L)'
;MVQQLTRYYASLRQAQPFADQVDYSLPIRLVAIAPTFHAHNHIDREHSRLDFEFCRFAISGAGDRFGFQLASADSAAETAVEIDARFHPFLQPIDGEPAPTPARVIGRPPKSLRAQLEQMTPERAELASALRLQILEFDDRMREVGRSSRTQYGLAKGEKEVYKTKLCAEFFPPGGFNLPALYLMLPYPKKEFGAPGHRYKQERVKGLAWANISLWFEEKTVTFYLGKSRAGLTQYHFTYGGYAKLCEPLLGYRPQFESVEDLVALALAEWKQVVEA
;
A
#
# COMPACT_ATOMS: atom_id res chain seq x y z
N MET A 1 18.35 -22.09 -3.70
CA MET A 1 18.82 -20.75 -4.12
C MET A 1 19.38 -20.78 -5.54
N VAL A 2 20.43 -21.58 -5.82
CA VAL A 2 20.97 -21.76 -7.18
C VAL A 2 19.87 -22.11 -8.19
N GLN A 3 19.00 -23.07 -7.86
CA GLN A 3 17.86 -23.44 -8.71
C GLN A 3 16.89 -22.28 -9.02
N GLN A 4 16.72 -21.32 -8.09
CA GLN A 4 15.86 -20.15 -8.32
C GLN A 4 16.54 -19.16 -9.27
N LEU A 5 17.83 -18.89 -9.08
CA LEU A 5 18.61 -18.04 -9.98
C LEU A 5 18.70 -18.65 -11.39
N THR A 6 18.83 -19.97 -11.52
CA THR A 6 18.75 -20.66 -12.83
C THR A 6 17.41 -20.41 -13.52
N ARG A 7 16.30 -20.47 -12.78
CA ARG A 7 14.97 -20.16 -13.33
C ARG A 7 14.87 -18.70 -13.77
N TYR A 8 15.37 -17.77 -12.97
CA TYR A 8 15.38 -16.35 -13.33
C TYR A 8 16.25 -16.06 -14.55
N TYR A 9 17.42 -16.70 -14.65
CA TYR A 9 18.28 -16.61 -15.83
C TYR A 9 17.54 -17.05 -17.11
N ALA A 10 16.87 -18.20 -17.06
CA ALA A 10 16.10 -18.70 -18.19
C ALA A 10 14.96 -17.75 -18.57
N SER A 11 14.21 -17.24 -17.59
CA SER A 11 13.13 -16.28 -17.82
C SER A 11 13.63 -14.96 -18.39
N LEU A 12 14.76 -14.43 -17.89
CA LEU A 12 15.36 -13.19 -18.40
C LEU A 12 15.82 -13.33 -19.85
N ARG A 13 16.48 -14.43 -20.20
CA ARG A 13 16.91 -14.67 -21.59
C ARG A 13 15.75 -14.83 -22.56
N GLN A 14 14.63 -15.38 -22.12
CA GLN A 14 13.46 -15.58 -22.96
C GLN A 14 12.63 -14.30 -23.11
N ALA A 15 12.38 -13.60 -22.00
CA ALA A 15 11.44 -12.48 -21.98
C ALA A 15 12.10 -11.13 -22.31
N GLN A 16 13.40 -10.98 -22.08
CA GLN A 16 14.17 -9.74 -22.28
C GLN A 16 13.39 -8.47 -21.87
N PRO A 17 12.92 -8.39 -20.61
CA PRO A 17 12.12 -7.25 -20.16
C PRO A 17 12.95 -5.95 -20.24
N PHE A 18 12.31 -4.84 -20.60
CA PHE A 18 12.97 -3.54 -20.73
C PHE A 18 14.15 -3.56 -21.74
N ALA A 19 13.98 -4.23 -22.88
CA ALA A 19 15.00 -4.32 -23.94
C ALA A 19 15.42 -2.94 -24.52
N ASP A 20 14.63 -1.89 -24.29
CA ASP A 20 14.94 -0.49 -24.56
C ASP A 20 15.96 0.12 -23.60
N GLN A 21 16.11 -0.46 -22.40
CA GLN A 21 16.97 0.05 -21.32
C GLN A 21 18.11 -0.90 -20.95
N VAL A 22 18.02 -2.18 -21.34
CA VAL A 22 18.97 -3.21 -20.96
C VAL A 22 19.58 -3.86 -22.20
N ASP A 23 20.90 -3.78 -22.31
CA ASP A 23 21.65 -4.47 -23.36
C ASP A 23 21.83 -5.97 -23.02
N TYR A 24 20.94 -6.80 -23.55
CA TYR A 24 20.97 -8.25 -23.39
C TYR A 24 22.03 -8.95 -24.25
N SER A 25 22.82 -8.22 -25.04
CA SER A 25 24.00 -8.78 -25.70
C SER A 25 25.16 -9.00 -24.72
N LEU A 26 25.14 -8.31 -23.57
CA LEU A 26 26.14 -8.46 -22.52
C LEU A 26 25.89 -9.72 -21.67
N PRO A 27 26.95 -10.33 -21.08
CA PRO A 27 26.80 -11.48 -20.19
C PRO A 27 25.96 -11.15 -18.95
N ILE A 28 24.94 -11.97 -18.69
CA ILE A 28 24.13 -11.90 -17.47
C ILE A 28 24.93 -12.50 -16.31
N ARG A 29 25.21 -11.69 -15.29
CA ARG A 29 25.88 -12.12 -14.05
C ARG A 29 24.85 -12.62 -13.03
N LEU A 30 25.07 -13.80 -12.46
CA LEU A 30 24.21 -14.36 -11.43
C LEU A 30 24.86 -14.21 -10.06
N VAL A 31 24.42 -13.21 -9.31
CA VAL A 31 24.95 -12.92 -7.98
C VAL A 31 23.94 -13.35 -6.91
N ALA A 32 24.36 -14.24 -6.02
CA ALA A 32 23.61 -14.64 -4.84
C ALA A 32 24.16 -13.91 -3.62
N ILE A 33 23.31 -13.20 -2.88
CA ILE A 33 23.70 -12.44 -1.68
C ILE A 33 22.92 -12.99 -0.49
N ALA A 34 23.63 -13.52 0.52
CA ALA A 34 23.01 -14.14 1.70
C ALA A 34 23.94 -14.02 2.92
N PRO A 35 23.44 -14.09 4.18
CA PRO A 35 24.33 -14.06 5.34
C PRO A 35 25.18 -15.34 5.44
N THR A 36 24.61 -16.47 5.04
CA THR A 36 25.27 -17.78 5.02
C THR A 36 24.74 -18.61 3.86
N PHE A 37 25.57 -19.52 3.34
CA PHE A 37 25.19 -20.49 2.32
C PHE A 37 25.19 -21.90 2.90
N HIS A 38 24.19 -22.72 2.56
CA HIS A 38 24.19 -24.12 2.96
C HIS A 38 25.11 -24.94 2.05
N ALA A 39 25.66 -26.05 2.55
CA ALA A 39 26.52 -26.96 1.77
C ALA A 39 25.88 -27.38 0.44
N HIS A 40 24.57 -27.63 0.42
CA HIS A 40 23.83 -27.94 -0.81
C HIS A 40 23.91 -26.81 -1.86
N ASN A 41 23.99 -25.54 -1.45
CA ASN A 41 24.14 -24.44 -2.42
C ASN A 41 25.52 -24.41 -3.06
N HIS A 42 26.56 -24.84 -2.36
CA HIS A 42 27.89 -24.99 -2.92
C HIS A 42 27.95 -26.16 -3.91
N ILE A 43 27.38 -27.32 -3.53
CA ILE A 43 27.26 -28.48 -4.40
C ILE A 43 26.46 -28.15 -5.67
N ASP A 44 25.31 -27.47 -5.51
CA ASP A 44 24.48 -27.04 -6.64
C ASP A 44 25.24 -26.09 -7.59
N ARG A 45 26.08 -25.21 -7.03
CA ARG A 45 26.91 -24.29 -7.82
C ARG A 45 27.99 -25.05 -8.59
N GLU A 46 28.71 -25.95 -7.94
CA GLU A 46 29.79 -26.76 -8.54
C GLU A 46 29.29 -27.64 -9.70
N HIS A 47 28.07 -28.16 -9.59
CA HIS A 47 27.47 -29.00 -10.63
C HIS A 47 26.64 -28.22 -11.65
N SER A 48 26.58 -26.88 -11.55
CA SER A 48 25.89 -26.06 -12.54
C SER A 48 26.79 -25.69 -13.70
N ARG A 49 26.18 -25.48 -14.87
CA ARG A 49 26.86 -24.94 -16.06
C ARG A 49 26.85 -23.40 -16.10
N LEU A 50 26.10 -22.77 -15.20
CA LEU A 50 26.01 -21.33 -15.08
C LEU A 50 26.99 -20.84 -14.01
N ASP A 51 27.56 -19.67 -14.25
CA ASP A 51 28.51 -19.04 -13.32
C ASP A 51 27.75 -18.26 -12.24
N PHE A 52 27.95 -18.63 -10.97
CA PHE A 52 27.31 -17.98 -9.82
C PHE A 52 28.34 -17.37 -8.89
N GLU A 53 28.17 -16.08 -8.65
CA GLU A 53 28.92 -15.34 -7.64
C GLU A 53 28.17 -15.44 -6.31
N PHE A 54 28.82 -15.99 -5.28
CA PHE A 54 28.26 -16.00 -3.94
C PHE A 54 28.90 -14.88 -3.13
N CYS A 55 28.07 -13.99 -2.60
CA CYS A 55 28.50 -12.93 -1.71
C CYS A 55 27.83 -13.11 -0.35
N ARG A 56 28.64 -13.12 0.70
CA ARG A 56 28.18 -13.10 2.07
C ARG A 56 28.03 -11.66 2.53
N PHE A 57 26.93 -11.37 3.21
CA PHE A 57 26.81 -10.09 3.89
C PHE A 57 26.75 -10.26 5.40
N ALA A 58 27.33 -9.30 6.11
CA ALA A 58 27.22 -9.18 7.55
C ALA A 58 26.86 -7.75 7.92
N ILE A 59 26.10 -7.60 9.01
CA ILE A 59 25.82 -6.31 9.61
C ILE A 59 26.50 -6.33 10.98
N SER A 60 27.47 -5.43 11.17
CA SER A 60 28.21 -5.31 12.43
C SER A 60 27.88 -3.97 13.08
N GLY A 61 27.53 -3.97 14.37
CA GLY A 61 27.27 -2.76 15.14
C GLY A 61 28.28 -2.58 16.27
N ALA A 62 28.82 -1.37 16.43
CA ALA A 62 29.61 -0.97 17.59
C ALA A 62 29.10 0.39 18.11
N GLY A 63 28.23 0.37 19.11
CA GLY A 63 27.50 1.55 19.57
C GLY A 63 26.54 2.07 18.50
N ASP A 64 26.63 3.37 18.19
CA ASP A 64 25.78 4.05 17.20
C ASP A 64 26.32 3.98 15.76
N ARG A 65 27.25 3.05 15.48
CA ARG A 65 27.78 2.84 14.13
C ARG A 65 27.50 1.43 13.67
N PHE A 66 26.77 1.32 12.56
CA PHE A 66 26.50 0.06 11.88
C PHE A 66 27.28 0.01 10.58
N GLY A 67 27.96 -1.10 10.33
CA GLY A 67 28.63 -1.39 9.07
C GLY A 67 27.88 -2.48 8.31
N PHE A 68 27.73 -2.28 7.01
CA PHE A 68 27.38 -3.35 6.07
C PHE A 68 28.67 -3.87 5.45
N GLN A 69 28.91 -5.15 5.62
CA GLN A 69 30.06 -5.84 5.07
C GLN A 69 29.56 -6.76 3.97
N LEU A 70 30.18 -6.70 2.80
CA LEU A 70 29.98 -7.64 1.71
C LEU A 70 31.32 -8.30 1.41
N ALA A 71 31.35 -9.61 1.55
CA ALA A 71 32.51 -10.43 1.26
C ALA A 71 32.17 -11.41 0.15
N SER A 72 33.06 -11.60 -0.83
CA SER A 72 32.91 -12.74 -1.73
C SER A 72 33.04 -14.03 -0.92
N ALA A 73 32.29 -15.06 -1.29
CA ALA A 73 32.48 -16.40 -0.74
C ALA A 73 33.78 -17.04 -1.26
N ASP A 74 34.28 -16.58 -2.42
CA ASP A 74 35.42 -17.16 -3.14
C ASP A 74 36.68 -16.29 -3.09
N SER A 75 36.59 -15.07 -2.57
CA SER A 75 37.75 -14.18 -2.38
C SER A 75 37.78 -13.61 -0.97
N ALA A 76 38.99 -13.35 -0.47
CA ALA A 76 39.21 -12.69 0.82
C ALA A 76 38.98 -11.16 0.74
N ALA A 77 38.50 -10.64 -0.39
CA ALA A 77 38.19 -9.23 -0.53
C ALA A 77 36.87 -8.94 0.20
N GLU A 78 36.97 -8.18 1.27
CA GLU A 78 35.85 -7.70 2.07
C GLU A 78 35.69 -6.20 1.83
N THR A 79 34.51 -5.80 1.38
CA THR A 79 34.15 -4.38 1.27
C THR A 79 33.21 -4.07 2.42
N ALA A 80 33.64 -3.18 3.31
CA ALA A 80 32.82 -2.66 4.38
C ALA A 80 32.43 -1.22 4.06
N VAL A 81 31.14 -0.90 4.20
CA VAL A 81 30.62 0.46 4.09
C VAL A 81 29.84 0.77 5.36
N GLU A 82 30.05 1.95 5.91
CA GLU A 82 29.24 2.43 7.02
C GLU A 82 27.81 2.64 6.53
N ILE A 83 26.85 2.06 7.25
CA ILE A 83 25.44 2.26 6.96
C ILE A 83 25.10 3.66 7.41
N ASP A 84 24.80 4.52 6.45
CA ASP A 84 24.29 5.86 6.73
C ASP A 84 23.08 5.76 7.67
N ALA A 85 23.10 6.59 8.74
CA ALA A 85 22.05 6.64 9.75
C ALA A 85 20.64 6.78 9.15
N ARG A 86 20.51 7.41 7.97
CA ARG A 86 19.23 7.55 7.26
C ARG A 86 18.59 6.21 6.84
N PHE A 87 19.39 5.16 6.71
CA PHE A 87 18.94 3.82 6.35
C PHE A 87 18.74 2.92 7.58
N HIS A 88 19.01 3.42 8.79
CA HIS A 88 18.90 2.65 10.03
C HIS A 88 17.90 3.27 11.01
N PRO A 89 16.69 2.69 11.19
CA PRO A 89 15.60 3.30 11.97
C PRO A 89 15.89 3.45 13.48
N PHE A 90 17.02 2.94 13.97
CA PHE A 90 17.45 3.02 15.38
C PHE A 90 18.67 3.91 15.61
N LEU A 91 19.27 4.50 14.56
CA LEU A 91 20.35 5.48 14.72
C LEU A 91 19.77 6.89 14.80
N GLN A 92 20.15 7.67 15.81
CA GLN A 92 19.82 9.09 15.84
C GLN A 92 20.60 9.81 14.73
N PRO A 93 19.97 10.68 13.93
CA PRO A 93 20.69 11.50 12.96
C PRO A 93 21.72 12.36 13.69
N ILE A 94 22.90 12.55 13.06
CA ILE A 94 23.92 13.49 13.53
C ILE A 94 23.32 14.90 13.50
N ASP A 95 23.51 15.65 14.58
CA ASP A 95 22.99 17.01 14.76
C ASP A 95 23.32 17.93 13.56
N GLY A 96 22.29 18.55 12.97
CA GLY A 96 22.45 19.72 12.09
C GLY A 96 21.89 19.62 10.67
N GLU A 97 21.61 18.42 10.16
CA GLU A 97 20.89 18.23 8.90
C GLU A 97 19.40 18.03 9.19
N PRO A 98 18.46 18.74 8.51
CA PRO A 98 17.05 18.39 8.61
C PRO A 98 16.92 16.95 8.12
N ALA A 99 16.67 16.04 9.08
CA ALA A 99 16.50 14.63 8.77
C ALA A 99 15.52 14.53 7.59
N PRO A 100 15.92 13.99 6.42
CA PRO A 100 14.93 13.62 5.44
C PRO A 100 14.02 12.64 6.17
N THR A 101 12.75 13.00 6.34
CA THR A 101 11.75 12.11 6.93
C THR A 101 11.96 10.76 6.27
N PRO A 102 12.42 9.72 6.99
CA PRO A 102 12.81 8.47 6.36
C PRO A 102 11.61 8.03 5.54
N ALA A 103 11.80 7.87 4.22
CA ALA A 103 10.73 7.47 3.33
C ALA A 103 10.05 6.27 3.99
N ARG A 104 8.79 6.47 4.37
CA ARG A 104 8.09 5.52 5.22
C ARG A 104 8.21 4.16 4.55
N VAL A 105 8.86 3.20 5.21
CA VAL A 105 9.04 1.86 4.63
C VAL A 105 7.69 1.18 4.63
N ILE A 106 6.95 1.37 3.54
CA ILE A 106 5.68 0.72 3.33
C ILE A 106 5.98 -0.74 3.00
N GLY A 107 5.76 -1.60 4.00
CA GLY A 107 5.96 -3.04 3.85
C GLY A 107 5.05 -3.66 2.80
N ARG A 108 5.17 -4.97 2.59
CA ARG A 108 4.30 -5.71 1.68
C ARG A 108 2.84 -5.65 2.15
N PRO A 109 1.86 -5.64 1.23
CA PRO A 109 0.45 -5.68 1.59
C PRO A 109 0.13 -6.96 2.40
N PRO A 110 -0.85 -6.92 3.31
CA PRO A 110 -1.30 -8.08 4.05
C PRO A 110 -1.71 -9.23 3.13
N LYS A 111 -1.62 -10.46 3.64
CA LYS A 111 -1.94 -11.68 2.86
C LYS A 111 -3.33 -11.62 2.20
N SER A 112 -4.32 -11.02 2.87
CA SER A 112 -5.66 -10.80 2.35
C SER A 112 -5.67 -9.95 1.08
N LEU A 113 -5.04 -8.77 1.13
CA LEU A 113 -4.96 -7.87 -0.01
C LEU A 113 -4.07 -8.45 -1.11
N ARG A 114 -2.94 -9.07 -0.76
CA ARG A 114 -2.06 -9.69 -1.75
C ARG A 114 -2.76 -10.77 -2.56
N ALA A 115 -3.49 -11.66 -1.89
CA ALA A 115 -4.27 -12.70 -2.58
C ALA A 115 -5.38 -12.13 -3.48
N GLN A 116 -5.88 -10.94 -3.16
CA GLN A 116 -6.83 -10.22 -4.00
C GLN A 116 -6.17 -9.58 -5.21
N LEU A 117 -5.03 -8.89 -5.02
CA LEU A 117 -4.24 -8.28 -6.09
C LEU A 117 -3.79 -9.31 -7.13
N GLU A 118 -3.41 -10.52 -6.68
CA GLU A 118 -3.01 -11.64 -7.54
C GLU A 118 -4.16 -12.12 -8.47
N GLN A 119 -5.42 -11.79 -8.18
CA GLN A 119 -6.59 -12.14 -9.00
C GLN A 119 -7.03 -11.01 -9.94
N MET A 120 -6.39 -9.83 -9.88
CA MET A 120 -6.75 -8.66 -10.69
C MET A 120 -5.98 -8.63 -12.02
N THR A 121 -6.44 -7.84 -12.98
CA THR A 121 -5.60 -7.49 -14.13
C THR A 121 -4.42 -6.63 -13.67
N PRO A 122 -3.29 -6.61 -14.41
CA PRO A 122 -2.12 -5.82 -14.04
C PRO A 122 -2.43 -4.34 -13.81
N GLU A 123 -3.23 -3.70 -14.69
CA GLU A 123 -3.55 -2.28 -14.55
C GLU A 123 -4.36 -1.99 -13.28
N ARG A 124 -5.27 -2.89 -12.92
CA ARG A 124 -6.11 -2.75 -11.73
C ARG A 124 -5.34 -3.03 -10.45
N ALA A 125 -4.43 -4.01 -10.46
CA ALA A 125 -3.52 -4.27 -9.36
C ALA A 125 -2.58 -3.08 -9.11
N GLU A 126 -2.10 -2.43 -10.18
CA GLU A 126 -1.28 -1.23 -10.11
C GLU A 126 -2.08 -0.06 -9.51
N LEU A 127 -3.30 0.20 -10.00
CA LEU A 127 -4.19 1.22 -9.42
C LEU A 127 -4.44 0.97 -7.92
N ALA A 128 -4.82 -0.24 -7.54
CA ALA A 128 -5.06 -0.58 -6.13
C ALA A 128 -3.79 -0.40 -5.26
N SER A 129 -2.62 -0.71 -5.83
CA SER A 129 -1.33 -0.51 -5.16
C SER A 129 -0.99 0.97 -5.01
N ALA A 130 -1.25 1.79 -6.03
CA ALA A 130 -1.08 3.24 -5.98
C ALA A 130 -1.99 3.88 -4.91
N LEU A 131 -3.27 3.50 -4.87
CA LEU A 131 -4.21 3.98 -3.86
C LEU A 131 -3.80 3.56 -2.44
N ARG A 132 -3.29 2.34 -2.28
CA ARG A 132 -2.71 1.88 -1.01
C ARG A 132 -1.53 2.76 -0.56
N LEU A 133 -0.61 3.07 -1.47
CA LEU A 133 0.53 3.94 -1.18
C LEU A 133 0.04 5.33 -0.78
N GLN A 134 -0.86 5.94 -1.57
CA GLN A 134 -1.46 7.23 -1.27
C GLN A 134 -2.07 7.29 0.15
N ILE A 135 -2.80 6.24 0.55
CA ILE A 135 -3.37 6.16 1.91
C ILE A 135 -2.28 6.07 2.97
N LEU A 136 -1.27 5.22 2.77
CA LEU A 136 -0.23 4.98 3.75
C LEU A 136 0.82 6.09 3.83
N GLU A 137 1.02 6.88 2.79
CA GLU A 137 1.95 8.01 2.81
C GLU A 137 1.34 9.26 3.44
N PHE A 138 0.01 9.31 3.57
CA PHE A 138 -0.70 10.51 4.01
C PHE A 138 -0.38 10.98 5.45
N ASP A 139 -0.26 10.07 6.41
CA ASP A 139 0.00 10.39 7.82
C ASP A 139 0.69 9.21 8.52
N ASP A 140 1.72 9.48 9.32
CA ASP A 140 2.51 8.45 10.03
C ASP A 140 1.68 7.56 10.95
N ARG A 141 0.58 8.09 11.47
CA ARG A 141 -0.33 7.39 12.38
C ARG A 141 -1.32 6.48 11.64
N MET A 142 -1.42 6.61 10.31
CA MET A 142 -2.21 5.72 9.46
C MET A 142 -1.64 4.31 9.49
N ARG A 143 -2.44 3.30 9.80
CA ARG A 143 -1.98 1.90 9.83
C ARG A 143 -2.82 1.05 8.91
N GLU A 144 -2.14 0.20 8.14
CA GLU A 144 -2.74 -0.90 7.38
C GLU A 144 -2.87 -2.14 8.27
N VAL A 145 -4.08 -2.68 8.36
CA VAL A 145 -4.36 -3.91 9.11
C VAL A 145 -5.16 -4.88 8.25
N GLY A 146 -4.53 -6.00 7.91
CA GLY A 146 -5.21 -7.13 7.27
C GLY A 146 -6.08 -7.94 8.23
N ARG A 147 -7.25 -8.33 7.76
CA ARG A 147 -8.18 -9.30 8.37
C ARG A 147 -8.47 -10.41 7.36
N SER A 148 -9.25 -11.41 7.74
CA SER A 148 -9.54 -12.59 6.91
C SER A 148 -9.94 -12.27 5.46
N SER A 149 -10.82 -11.28 5.26
CA SER A 149 -11.33 -10.89 3.93
C SER A 149 -11.27 -9.40 3.64
N ARG A 150 -10.70 -8.59 4.54
CA ARG A 150 -10.63 -7.13 4.37
C ARG A 150 -9.30 -6.58 4.82
N THR A 151 -8.90 -5.46 4.25
CA THR A 151 -7.74 -4.70 4.67
C THR A 151 -8.18 -3.30 5.03
N GLN A 152 -7.96 -2.91 6.29
CA GLN A 152 -8.48 -1.67 6.86
C GLN A 152 -7.35 -0.66 7.02
N TYR A 153 -7.68 0.61 6.86
CA TYR A 153 -6.79 1.74 7.05
C TYR A 153 -7.41 2.73 8.03
N GLY A 154 -6.66 3.13 9.04
CA GLY A 154 -7.11 4.10 10.03
C GLY A 154 -6.07 4.38 11.10
N LEU A 155 -6.48 5.09 12.17
CA LEU A 155 -5.57 5.44 13.25
C LEU A 155 -5.11 4.19 13.99
N ALA A 156 -3.80 4.02 14.12
CA ALA A 156 -3.19 2.95 14.90
C ALA A 156 -3.69 2.96 16.35
N LYS A 157 -4.23 1.82 16.81
CA LYS A 157 -4.47 1.52 18.22
C LYS A 157 -3.38 0.62 18.81
N GLY A 158 -2.68 -0.10 17.93
CA GLY A 158 -1.54 -0.97 18.21
C GLY A 158 -1.04 -1.60 16.90
N GLU A 159 -0.14 -2.58 16.96
CA GLU A 159 0.44 -3.18 15.75
C GLU A 159 -0.59 -3.89 14.85
N LYS A 160 -1.65 -4.45 15.44
CA LYS A 160 -2.65 -5.29 14.76
C LYS A 160 -4.06 -4.71 14.82
N GLU A 161 -4.22 -3.47 15.27
CA GLU A 161 -5.53 -2.84 15.46
C GLU A 161 -5.54 -1.37 15.03
N VAL A 162 -6.68 -0.98 14.46
CA VAL A 162 -7.04 0.41 14.19
C VAL A 162 -8.29 0.78 14.99
N TYR A 163 -8.41 2.04 15.38
CA TYR A 163 -9.63 2.54 16.04
C TYR A 163 -10.81 2.48 15.08
N LYS A 164 -11.87 1.75 15.44
CA LYS A 164 -13.10 1.63 14.63
C LYS A 164 -13.74 2.99 14.29
N THR A 165 -13.62 3.96 15.20
CA THR A 165 -14.14 5.32 15.05
C THR A 165 -13.25 6.23 14.20
N LYS A 166 -12.00 5.80 13.92
CA LYS A 166 -11.00 6.54 13.14
C LYS A 166 -10.52 5.71 11.96
N LEU A 167 -11.44 4.99 11.33
CA LEU A 167 -11.23 4.32 10.04
C LEU A 167 -11.34 5.34 8.91
N CYS A 168 -10.53 5.16 7.88
CA CYS A 168 -10.50 5.99 6.68
C CYS A 168 -10.97 5.21 5.45
N ALA A 169 -10.40 4.02 5.25
CA ALA A 169 -10.59 3.23 4.03
C ALA A 169 -10.59 1.73 4.34
N GLU A 170 -11.22 0.94 3.48
CA GLU A 170 -11.13 -0.53 3.48
C GLU A 170 -11.08 -1.08 2.05
N PHE A 171 -10.18 -2.04 1.78
CA PHE A 171 -10.35 -2.97 0.67
C PHE A 171 -11.18 -4.15 1.15
N PHE A 172 -12.33 -4.38 0.51
CA PHE A 172 -13.26 -5.45 0.88
C PHE A 172 -13.97 -6.00 -0.36
N PRO A 173 -14.03 -7.33 -0.57
CA PRO A 173 -14.75 -7.91 -1.68
C PRO A 173 -16.26 -7.89 -1.37
N PRO A 174 -17.09 -7.27 -2.21
CA PRO A 174 -18.55 -7.34 -2.05
C PRO A 174 -19.00 -8.80 -2.25
N GLY A 175 -20.03 -9.21 -1.50
CA GLY A 175 -20.53 -10.59 -1.54
C GLY A 175 -20.87 -11.04 -2.96
N GLY A 176 -20.34 -12.19 -3.38
CA GLY A 176 -20.52 -12.76 -4.73
C GLY A 176 -19.33 -12.57 -5.68
N PHE A 177 -18.34 -11.73 -5.34
CA PHE A 177 -17.12 -11.54 -6.11
C PHE A 177 -15.88 -11.66 -5.21
N ASN A 178 -14.78 -12.24 -5.71
CA ASN A 178 -13.51 -12.30 -4.98
C ASN A 178 -12.66 -11.02 -5.11
N LEU A 179 -13.14 -10.08 -5.90
CA LEU A 179 -12.44 -8.90 -6.34
C LEU A 179 -12.71 -7.72 -5.38
N PRO A 180 -11.68 -7.09 -4.80
CA PRO A 180 -11.85 -6.06 -3.76
C PRO A 180 -12.46 -4.76 -4.31
N ALA A 181 -13.50 -4.25 -3.67
CA ALA A 181 -13.91 -2.86 -3.83
C ALA A 181 -13.18 -1.97 -2.82
N LEU A 182 -13.02 -0.69 -3.15
CA LEU A 182 -12.50 0.31 -2.22
C LEU A 182 -13.68 0.98 -1.51
N TYR A 183 -13.69 0.87 -0.19
CA TYR A 183 -14.63 1.59 0.66
C TYR A 183 -13.92 2.77 1.30
N LEU A 184 -14.54 3.95 1.25
CA LEU A 184 -14.01 5.20 1.80
C LEU A 184 -15.00 5.82 2.78
N MET A 185 -14.50 6.40 3.87
CA MET A 185 -15.29 7.24 4.76
C MET A 185 -15.42 8.64 4.14
N LEU A 186 -16.56 8.90 3.51
CA LEU A 186 -16.79 10.12 2.73
C LEU A 186 -17.89 11.00 3.34
N PRO A 187 -17.82 12.34 3.12
CA PRO A 187 -18.86 13.28 3.54
C PRO A 187 -20.24 12.92 3.01
N TYR A 188 -21.22 12.96 3.89
CA TYR A 188 -22.63 12.85 3.54
C TYR A 188 -23.51 13.74 4.44
N PRO A 189 -24.66 14.23 3.94
CA PRO A 189 -25.63 15.00 4.72
C PRO A 189 -26.42 14.07 5.66
N LYS A 190 -25.99 13.99 6.92
CA LYS A 190 -26.51 13.06 7.94
C LYS A 190 -28.03 13.15 8.16
N LYS A 191 -28.62 14.34 7.96
CA LYS A 191 -30.04 14.61 8.22
C LYS A 191 -30.94 14.48 6.98
N GLU A 192 -30.41 14.58 5.76
CA GLU A 192 -31.19 14.42 4.52
C GLU A 192 -31.41 12.95 4.18
N PHE A 193 -30.49 12.08 4.60
CA PHE A 193 -30.57 10.62 4.43
C PHE A 193 -31.24 9.90 5.62
N GLY A 194 -31.90 10.63 6.51
CA GLY A 194 -32.66 10.08 7.65
C GLY A 194 -34.08 9.65 7.24
N ALA A 195 -34.61 8.64 7.92
CA ALA A 195 -35.94 8.07 7.66
C ALA A 195 -37.03 9.13 7.43
N PRO A 196 -37.98 8.90 6.50
CA PRO A 196 -39.05 9.86 6.19
C PRO A 196 -39.91 10.07 7.44
N GLY A 197 -40.04 11.32 7.91
CA GLY A 197 -40.95 11.63 9.01
C GLY A 197 -40.59 12.82 9.88
N HIS A 198 -39.36 13.33 9.82
CA HIS A 198 -38.99 14.48 10.64
C HIS A 198 -38.48 15.68 9.83
N ARG A 199 -39.32 16.72 9.74
CA ARG A 199 -38.92 18.07 9.32
C ARG A 199 -38.13 18.74 10.44
N TYR A 200 -36.84 18.43 10.55
CA TYR A 200 -35.92 19.24 11.35
C TYR A 200 -35.32 20.38 10.50
N LYS A 201 -34.86 21.45 11.16
CA LYS A 201 -34.22 22.62 10.54
C LYS A 201 -33.26 22.21 9.42
N GLN A 202 -33.39 22.85 8.25
CA GLN A 202 -32.70 22.58 6.97
C GLN A 202 -31.17 22.73 6.97
N GLU A 203 -30.52 22.79 8.13
CA GLU A 203 -29.06 22.82 8.19
C GLU A 203 -28.50 21.43 7.86
N ARG A 204 -27.81 21.35 6.72
CA ARG A 204 -27.05 20.18 6.31
C ARG A 204 -25.94 19.93 7.33
N VAL A 205 -26.08 18.88 8.14
CA VAL A 205 -25.02 18.44 9.05
C VAL A 205 -24.12 17.48 8.30
N LYS A 206 -22.85 17.86 8.13
CA LYS A 206 -21.80 16.99 7.61
C LYS A 206 -21.61 15.81 8.57
N GLY A 207 -21.74 14.60 8.05
CA GLY A 207 -21.29 13.37 8.69
C GLY A 207 -20.38 12.59 7.75
N LEU A 208 -19.82 11.48 8.23
CA LEU A 208 -19.07 10.53 7.40
C LEU A 208 -19.81 9.20 7.32
N ALA A 209 -19.82 8.60 6.14
CA ALA A 209 -20.39 7.28 5.89
C ALA A 209 -19.52 6.49 4.91
N TRP A 210 -19.59 5.17 5.00
CA TRP A 210 -18.94 4.29 4.04
C TRP A 210 -19.57 4.44 2.66
N ALA A 211 -18.74 4.77 1.69
CA ALA A 211 -19.04 4.77 0.27
C ALA A 211 -18.21 3.71 -0.43
N ASN A 212 -18.85 2.93 -1.31
CA ASN A 212 -18.19 2.00 -2.21
C ASN A 212 -17.77 2.72 -3.49
N ILE A 213 -16.50 2.57 -3.84
CA ILE A 213 -15.91 2.96 -5.11
C ILE A 213 -15.52 1.68 -5.85
N SER A 214 -16.17 1.44 -6.99
CA SER A 214 -15.80 0.32 -7.85
C SER A 214 -14.46 0.58 -8.49
N LEU A 215 -13.54 -0.37 -8.36
CA LEU A 215 -12.28 -0.37 -9.10
C LEU A 215 -12.38 -1.16 -10.42
N TRP A 216 -13.54 -1.74 -10.71
CA TRP A 216 -13.74 -2.73 -11.77
C TRP A 216 -14.39 -2.12 -13.01
N PHE A 217 -15.32 -1.22 -12.77
CA PHE A 217 -16.07 -0.55 -13.83
C PHE A 217 -15.43 0.80 -14.09
N GLU A 218 -15.43 1.22 -15.36
CA GLU A 218 -15.00 2.59 -15.74
C GLU A 218 -15.98 3.66 -15.26
N GLU A 219 -17.14 3.23 -14.75
CA GLU A 219 -18.14 4.12 -14.19
C GLU A 219 -17.61 4.84 -12.94
N LYS A 220 -17.38 6.14 -13.11
CA LYS A 220 -16.99 7.08 -12.04
C LYS A 220 -18.17 7.35 -11.11
N THR A 221 -18.47 6.38 -10.27
CA THR A 221 -19.59 6.41 -9.33
C THR A 221 -19.17 6.24 -7.87
N VAL A 222 -19.96 6.83 -6.98
CA VAL A 222 -19.85 6.73 -5.53
C VAL A 222 -21.18 6.18 -5.02
N THR A 223 -21.14 5.04 -4.34
CA THR A 223 -22.34 4.37 -3.84
C THR A 223 -22.36 4.33 -2.32
N PHE A 224 -23.33 4.99 -1.70
CA PHE A 224 -23.57 4.91 -0.26
C PHE A 224 -24.61 3.86 0.08
N TYR A 225 -24.39 3.13 1.17
CA TYR A 225 -25.35 2.18 1.74
C TYR A 225 -25.82 2.69 3.09
N LEU A 226 -26.98 3.36 3.13
CA LEU A 226 -27.50 4.04 4.32
C LEU A 226 -28.85 3.42 4.74
N GLY A 227 -29.09 3.24 6.03
CA GLY A 227 -30.37 2.71 6.53
C GLY A 227 -30.37 2.36 8.01
N LYS A 228 -31.56 2.28 8.62
CA LYS A 228 -31.78 1.97 10.04
C LYS A 228 -32.61 0.70 10.30
N SER A 229 -33.13 0.03 9.26
CA SER A 229 -34.09 -1.07 9.44
C SER A 229 -33.53 -2.44 9.06
N ARG A 230 -34.11 -3.50 9.66
CA ARG A 230 -33.81 -4.91 9.38
C ARG A 230 -34.10 -5.36 7.94
N ALA A 231 -34.75 -4.53 7.12
CA ALA A 231 -35.28 -4.90 5.80
C ALA A 231 -34.51 -4.34 4.59
N GLY A 232 -33.42 -3.59 4.78
CA GLY A 232 -32.55 -3.23 3.66
C GLY A 232 -31.76 -1.94 3.86
N LEU A 233 -30.52 -1.94 3.37
CA LEU A 233 -29.73 -0.73 3.16
C LEU A 233 -30.28 -0.01 1.92
N THR A 234 -30.65 1.27 2.05
CA THR A 234 -30.95 2.11 0.89
C THR A 234 -29.65 2.47 0.19
N GLN A 235 -29.60 2.24 -1.11
CA GLN A 235 -28.44 2.53 -1.94
C GLN A 235 -28.61 3.90 -2.61
N TYR A 236 -27.63 4.78 -2.44
CA TYR A 236 -27.59 6.07 -3.12
C TYR A 236 -26.39 6.09 -4.05
N HIS A 237 -26.66 6.21 -5.35
CA HIS A 237 -25.65 6.21 -6.41
C HIS A 237 -25.46 7.63 -6.95
N PHE A 238 -24.21 8.08 -6.99
CA PHE A 238 -23.85 9.38 -7.54
C PHE A 238 -22.75 9.21 -8.57
N THR A 239 -22.85 9.92 -9.70
CA THR A 239 -21.65 10.18 -10.51
C THR A 239 -20.70 11.09 -9.74
N TYR A 240 -19.42 11.12 -10.08
CA TYR A 240 -18.45 12.03 -9.46
C TYR A 240 -18.92 13.49 -9.48
N GLY A 241 -19.41 13.97 -10.62
CA GLY A 241 -19.97 15.32 -10.74
C GLY A 241 -21.23 15.55 -9.88
N GLY A 242 -22.07 14.52 -9.72
CA GLY A 242 -23.22 14.54 -8.82
C GLY A 242 -22.81 14.58 -7.34
N TYR A 243 -21.80 13.78 -6.97
CA TYR A 243 -21.26 13.74 -5.62
C TYR A 243 -20.54 15.04 -5.25
N ALA A 244 -19.83 15.66 -6.19
CA ALA A 244 -19.23 16.99 -6.00
C ALA A 244 -20.28 18.06 -5.64
N LYS A 245 -21.44 18.05 -6.31
CA LYS A 245 -22.57 18.95 -5.98
C LYS A 245 -23.16 18.66 -4.59
N LEU A 246 -23.19 17.38 -4.19
CA LEU A 246 -23.63 16.99 -2.84
C LEU A 246 -22.67 17.54 -1.77
N CYS A 247 -21.36 17.51 -2.04
CA CYS A 247 -20.31 17.94 -1.12
C CYS A 247 -20.21 19.46 -0.96
N GLU A 248 -20.54 20.23 -1.99
CA GLU A 248 -20.39 21.70 -2.00
C GLU A 248 -20.90 22.40 -0.73
N PRO A 249 -22.17 22.20 -0.31
CA PRO A 249 -22.67 22.82 0.93
C PRO A 249 -22.19 22.13 2.22
N LEU A 250 -21.54 20.98 2.15
CA LEU A 250 -20.95 20.29 3.31
C LEU A 250 -19.53 20.77 3.60
N LEU A 251 -18.78 21.06 2.55
CA LEU A 251 -17.37 21.44 2.61
C LEU A 251 -17.15 22.96 2.50
N GLY A 252 -18.16 23.70 2.02
CA GLY A 252 -18.06 25.14 1.75
C GLY A 252 -17.35 25.48 0.43
N TYR A 253 -16.94 24.46 -0.33
CA TYR A 253 -16.39 24.58 -1.68
C TYR A 253 -16.81 23.36 -2.50
N ARG A 254 -16.84 23.49 -3.82
CA ARG A 254 -17.16 22.38 -4.71
C ARG A 254 -15.88 21.63 -5.11
N PRO A 255 -15.66 20.39 -4.62
CA PRO A 255 -14.52 19.59 -5.05
C PRO A 255 -14.67 19.17 -6.51
N GLN A 256 -13.55 18.95 -7.18
CA GLN A 256 -13.49 18.32 -8.50
C GLN A 256 -12.98 16.90 -8.31
N PHE A 257 -13.73 15.93 -8.85
CA PHE A 257 -13.35 14.52 -8.82
C PHE A 257 -13.23 14.06 -10.26
N GLU A 258 -12.00 13.82 -10.71
CA GLU A 258 -11.67 13.28 -12.01
C GLU A 258 -11.24 11.81 -11.91
N SER A 259 -10.78 11.40 -10.73
CA SER A 259 -10.12 10.13 -10.47
C SER A 259 -10.55 9.54 -9.11
N VAL A 260 -10.18 8.28 -8.86
CA VAL A 260 -10.45 7.63 -7.56
C VAL A 260 -9.55 8.25 -6.48
N GLU A 261 -8.36 8.67 -6.88
CA GLU A 261 -7.33 9.33 -6.11
C GLU A 261 -7.85 10.63 -5.48
N ASP A 262 -8.71 11.38 -6.18
CA ASP A 262 -9.34 12.59 -5.65
C ASP A 262 -10.33 12.28 -4.52
N LEU A 263 -11.05 11.16 -4.63
CA LEU A 263 -11.94 10.68 -3.57
C LEU A 263 -11.15 10.17 -2.36
N VAL A 264 -10.03 9.48 -2.61
CA VAL A 264 -9.09 9.08 -1.55
C VAL A 264 -8.54 10.31 -0.83
N ALA A 265 -8.12 11.34 -1.57
CA ALA A 265 -7.63 12.58 -0.99
C ALA A 265 -8.68 13.26 -0.09
N LEU A 266 -9.95 13.29 -0.51
CA LEU A 266 -11.04 13.78 0.32
C LEU A 266 -11.23 12.94 1.58
N ALA A 267 -11.26 11.60 1.47
CA ALA A 267 -11.42 10.71 2.61
C ALA A 267 -10.29 10.91 3.64
N LEU A 268 -9.06 11.07 3.17
CA LEU A 268 -7.88 11.32 4.01
C LEU A 268 -7.96 12.69 4.72
N ALA A 269 -8.38 13.74 4.01
CA ALA A 269 -8.57 15.07 4.60
C ALA A 269 -9.63 15.05 5.72
N GLU A 270 -10.74 14.36 5.51
CA GLU A 270 -11.78 14.20 6.53
C GLU A 270 -11.32 13.31 7.69
N TRP A 271 -10.58 12.23 7.40
CA TRP A 271 -9.99 11.39 8.43
C TRP A 271 -9.04 12.19 9.34
N LYS A 272 -8.22 13.09 8.76
CA LYS A 272 -7.33 13.96 9.54
C LYS A 272 -8.10 14.83 10.53
N GLN A 273 -9.20 15.45 10.10
CA GLN A 273 -10.09 16.23 10.97
C GLN A 273 -10.64 15.38 12.12
N VAL A 274 -11.05 14.14 11.85
CA VAL A 274 -11.57 13.20 12.88
C VAL A 274 -10.48 12.75 13.86
N VAL A 275 -9.24 12.66 13.41
CA VAL A 275 -8.11 12.29 14.27
C VAL A 275 -7.71 13.43 15.20
N GLU A 276 -7.77 14.67 14.69
CA GLU A 276 -7.37 15.91 15.39
C GLU A 276 -8.46 16.47 16.33
N ALA A 277 -9.73 16.12 16.11
CA ALA A 277 -10.85 16.44 17.01
C ALA A 277 -10.90 15.53 18.25
#